data_AF-A0A255TBZ3-F1
#
_entry.id   AF-A0A255TBZ3-F1
#
_cell.length_a   1.000
_cell.length_b   1.000
_cell.length_c   1.000
_cell.angle_alpha   90.00
_cell.angle_beta   90.00
_cell.angle_gamma   90.00
#
_symmetry.space_group_name_H-M   'P 1'
#
loop_
_entity.id
_entity.type
_entity.pdbx_description
1 polymer ?
#
loop_
_entity_poly.entity_id
_entity_poly.type
_entity_poly.pdbx_seq_one_letter_code
_entity_poly.pdbx_strand_id
1 'polypeptide(L)'
;MANKRKLKQDINIVCADLFAECIAASLYGSEKDEDTVNGILTSIIVVHDDFIRRISHPEPGLPQKTYFTKLKVDFTKQATEIIDQINAMG
;
A
#
# COMPACT_ATOMS: atom_id res chain seq x y z
N MET A 1 3.05 22.60 0.43
CA MET A 1 3.80 21.35 0.16
C MET A 1 3.83 20.36 1.34
N ALA A 2 3.64 20.81 2.59
CA ALA A 2 3.67 19.93 3.78
C ALA A 2 2.69 18.74 3.72
N ASN A 3 1.48 18.92 3.17
CA ASN A 3 0.46 17.85 3.11
C ASN A 3 0.85 16.72 2.14
N LYS A 4 1.42 17.03 0.96
CA LYS A 4 1.89 15.99 0.02
C LYS A 4 3.07 15.20 0.57
N ARG A 5 4.04 15.89 1.21
CA ARG A 5 5.18 15.22 1.84
C ARG A 5 4.75 14.30 2.96
N LYS A 6 3.85 14.78 3.85
CA LYS A 6 3.27 13.96 4.93
C LYS A 6 2.55 12.75 4.35
N LEU A 7 1.72 12.93 3.33
CA LEU A 7 0.98 11.84 2.72
C LEU A 7 1.88 10.76 2.09
N LYS A 8 2.96 11.17 1.39
CA LYS A 8 3.96 10.22 0.89
C LYS A 8 4.64 9.46 2.03
N GLN A 9 4.97 10.16 3.11
CA GLN A 9 5.57 9.52 4.29
C GLN A 9 4.61 8.53 4.95
N ASP A 10 3.33 8.87 5.06
CA ASP A 10 2.31 7.98 5.62
C ASP A 10 2.17 6.70 4.77
N ILE A 11 2.16 6.84 3.43
CA ILE A 11 2.16 5.70 2.51
C ILE A 11 3.42 4.85 2.65
N ASN A 12 4.60 5.48 2.73
CA ASN A 12 5.86 4.76 2.93
C ASN A 12 5.84 3.92 4.21
N ILE A 13 5.34 4.48 5.32
CA ILE A 13 5.24 3.79 6.60
C ILE A 13 4.30 2.59 6.46
N VAL A 14 3.08 2.81 5.96
CA VAL A 14 2.09 1.72 5.80
C VAL A 14 2.63 0.61 4.89
N CYS A 15 3.22 0.93 3.73
CA CYS A 15 3.76 -0.09 2.84
C CYS A 15 4.97 -0.82 3.45
N ALA A 16 5.81 -0.13 4.25
CA ALA A 16 6.92 -0.78 4.96
C ALA A 16 6.41 -1.74 6.04
N ASP A 17 5.38 -1.36 6.78
CA ASP A 17 4.74 -2.21 7.79
C ASP A 17 4.09 -3.43 7.12
N LEU A 18 3.33 -3.25 6.03
CA LEU A 18 2.76 -4.37 5.26
C LEU A 18 3.84 -5.33 4.74
N PHE A 19 4.98 -4.80 4.29
CA PHE A 19 6.09 -5.62 3.81
C PHE A 19 6.68 -6.45 4.96
N ALA A 20 6.91 -5.84 6.12
CA ALA A 20 7.42 -6.53 7.31
C ALA A 20 6.44 -7.61 7.80
N GLU A 21 5.14 -7.30 7.85
CA GLU A 21 4.09 -8.25 8.24
C GLU A 21 3.99 -9.42 7.25
N CYS A 22 4.10 -9.18 5.95
CA CYS A 22 4.11 -10.25 4.95
C CYS A 22 5.30 -11.21 5.14
N ILE A 23 6.49 -10.68 5.43
CA ILE A 23 7.67 -11.49 5.73
C ILE A 23 7.51 -12.22 7.06
N ALA A 24 6.95 -11.58 8.09
CA ALA A 24 6.70 -12.23 9.36
C ALA A 24 5.71 -13.40 9.20
N ALA A 25 4.61 -13.17 8.49
CA ALA A 25 3.61 -14.20 8.21
C ALA A 25 4.18 -15.35 7.36
N SER A 26 5.13 -15.11 6.45
CA SER A 26 5.78 -16.20 5.71
C SER A 26 6.77 -17.01 6.57
N LEU A 27 7.40 -16.40 7.56
CA LEU A 27 8.36 -17.07 8.45
C LEU A 27 7.70 -17.84 9.60
N TYR A 28 6.56 -17.34 10.09
CA TYR A 28 5.91 -17.86 11.30
C TYR A 28 4.52 -18.45 11.06
N GLY A 29 3.94 -18.25 9.88
CA GLY A 29 2.62 -18.78 9.52
C GLY A 29 2.66 -20.23 9.04
N SER A 30 1.57 -20.63 8.40
CA SER A 30 1.48 -21.93 7.73
C SER A 30 2.47 -22.01 6.56
N GLU A 31 2.93 -23.21 6.19
CA GLU A 31 3.83 -23.39 5.05
C GLU A 31 3.12 -22.90 3.77
N LYS A 32 3.63 -21.80 3.21
CA LYS A 32 3.09 -21.16 2.00
C LYS A 32 4.10 -21.27 0.88
N ASP A 33 3.56 -21.36 -0.32
CA ASP A 33 4.36 -21.35 -1.54
C ASP A 33 5.04 -19.99 -1.74
N GLU A 34 6.31 -20.02 -2.17
CA GLU A 34 7.16 -18.84 -2.34
C GLU A 34 6.57 -17.85 -3.36
N ASP A 35 5.89 -18.33 -4.40
CA ASP A 35 5.27 -17.47 -5.41
C ASP A 35 4.11 -16.67 -4.82
N THR A 36 3.39 -17.23 -3.84
CA THR A 36 2.31 -16.51 -3.14
C THR A 36 2.86 -15.33 -2.34
N VAL A 37 3.93 -15.56 -1.57
CA VAL A 37 4.60 -14.52 -0.78
C VAL A 37 5.17 -13.44 -1.70
N ASN A 38 5.88 -13.85 -2.76
CA ASN A 38 6.44 -12.92 -3.76
C ASN A 38 5.36 -12.11 -4.48
N GLY A 39 4.20 -12.71 -4.74
CA GLY A 39 3.04 -12.03 -5.31
C GLY A 39 2.50 -10.90 -4.42
N ILE A 40 2.39 -11.15 -3.12
CA ILE A 40 1.93 -10.13 -2.15
C ILE A 40 2.97 -9.01 -2.00
N LEU A 41 4.26 -9.36 -1.85
CA LEU A 41 5.35 -8.37 -1.78
C LEU A 41 5.40 -7.48 -3.03
N THR A 42 5.24 -8.09 -4.21
CA THR A 42 5.17 -7.36 -5.48
C THR A 42 3.98 -6.41 -5.50
N SER A 43 2.82 -6.86 -5.03
CA SER A 43 1.61 -6.04 -4.95
C SER A 43 1.84 -4.81 -4.07
N ILE A 44 2.46 -4.97 -2.88
CA ILE A 44 2.82 -3.85 -2.00
C ILE A 44 3.68 -2.81 -2.72
N ILE A 45 4.70 -3.24 -3.48
CA ILE A 45 5.58 -2.34 -4.25
C ILE A 45 4.80 -1.60 -5.35
N VAL A 46 3.92 -2.30 -6.07
CA VAL A 46 3.12 -1.69 -7.14
C VAL A 46 2.15 -0.66 -6.57
N VAL A 47 1.46 -0.97 -5.46
CA VAL A 47 0.60 -0.02 -4.76
C VAL A 47 1.40 1.19 -4.30
N HIS A 48 2.56 0.97 -3.68
CA HIS A 48 3.44 2.05 -3.24
C HIS A 48 3.80 3.01 -4.39
N ASP A 49 4.32 2.50 -5.51
CA ASP A 49 4.74 3.34 -6.64
C ASP A 49 3.55 4.11 -7.23
N ASP A 50 2.40 3.45 -7.45
CA ASP A 50 1.19 4.09 -7.99
C ASP A 50 0.79 5.31 -7.14
N PHE A 51 0.64 5.12 -5.82
CA PHE A 51 0.16 6.19 -4.97
C PHE A 51 1.19 7.31 -4.78
N ILE A 52 2.49 7.00 -4.75
CA ILE A 52 3.55 8.02 -4.74
C ILE A 52 3.50 8.88 -6.02
N ARG A 53 3.28 8.26 -7.18
CA ARG A 53 3.12 8.96 -8.46
C ARG A 53 1.85 9.81 -8.47
N ARG A 54 0.71 9.26 -8.04
CA ARG A 54 -0.58 9.96 -7.97
C ARG A 54 -0.54 11.19 -7.05
N ILE A 55 0.26 11.16 -5.98
CA ILE A 55 0.49 12.35 -5.13
C ILE A 55 1.35 13.40 -5.84
N SER A 56 2.36 12.94 -6.57
CA SER A 56 3.31 13.79 -7.31
C SER A 56 2.64 14.49 -8.49
N HIS A 57 1.72 13.79 -9.16
CA HIS A 57 1.04 14.23 -10.38
C HIS A 57 -0.50 14.14 -10.21
N PRO A 58 -1.11 15.05 -9.43
CA PRO A 58 -2.57 15.09 -9.31
C PRO A 58 -3.25 15.37 -10.65
N GLU A 59 -4.41 14.77 -10.86
CA GLU A 59 -5.21 14.94 -12.07
C GLU A 59 -5.62 16.41 -12.27
N PRO A 60 -5.34 17.00 -13.45
CA PRO A 60 -5.76 18.36 -13.76
C PRO A 60 -7.28 18.44 -13.88
N GLY A 61 -7.87 19.55 -13.41
CA GLY A 61 -9.31 19.80 -13.52
C GLY A 61 -10.15 19.31 -12.33
N LEU A 62 -9.61 18.50 -11.42
CA LEU A 62 -10.29 18.11 -10.19
C LEU A 62 -9.89 19.01 -9.00
N PRO A 63 -10.83 19.43 -8.12
CA PRO A 63 -10.47 20.13 -6.90
C PRO A 63 -9.52 19.29 -6.03
N GLN A 64 -8.42 19.89 -5.57
CA GLN A 64 -7.36 19.16 -4.84
C GLN A 64 -7.89 18.41 -3.61
N LYS A 65 -8.83 19.01 -2.87
CA LYS A 65 -9.43 18.39 -1.69
C LYS A 65 -10.16 17.09 -2.05
N THR A 66 -10.96 17.12 -3.12
CA THR A 66 -11.69 15.95 -3.63
C THR A 66 -10.72 14.88 -4.11
N TYR A 67 -9.69 15.26 -4.89
CA TYR A 67 -8.66 14.35 -5.38
C TYR A 67 -7.97 13.60 -4.24
N PHE A 68 -7.43 14.33 -3.25
CA PHE A 68 -6.69 13.71 -2.15
C PHE A 68 -7.58 12.95 -1.17
N THR A 69 -8.87 13.30 -1.05
CA THR A 69 -9.82 12.52 -0.27
C THR A 69 -10.05 11.16 -0.92
N LYS A 70 -10.32 11.15 -2.23
CA LYS A 70 -10.47 9.91 -3.00
C LYS A 70 -9.21 9.06 -2.98
N LEU A 71 -8.04 9.68 -3.19
CA LEU A 71 -6.75 8.98 -3.13
C LEU A 71 -6.54 8.26 -1.80
N LYS A 72 -6.88 8.88 -0.67
CA LYS A 72 -6.78 8.22 0.64
C LYS A 72 -7.73 7.03 0.76
N VAL A 73 -8.98 7.18 0.32
CA VAL A 73 -9.96 6.08 0.33
C VAL A 73 -9.49 4.92 -0.53
N ASP A 74 -9.01 5.21 -1.74
CA ASP A 74 -8.48 4.20 -2.66
C ASP A 74 -7.26 3.47 -2.07
N PHE A 75 -6.34 4.22 -1.46
CA PHE A 75 -5.14 3.64 -0.82
C PHE A 75 -5.52 2.74 0.35
N THR A 76 -6.39 3.22 1.25
CA THR A 76 -6.86 2.43 2.38
C THR A 76 -7.53 1.14 1.92
N LYS A 77 -8.35 1.20 0.87
CA LYS A 77 -8.97 -0.01 0.29
C LYS A 77 -7.91 -1.03 -0.16
N GLN A 78 -6.91 -0.61 -0.95
CA GLN A 78 -5.87 -1.53 -1.42
C GLN A 78 -4.99 -2.06 -0.27
N ALA A 79 -4.67 -1.22 0.71
CA ALA A 79 -3.94 -1.65 1.90
C ALA A 79 -4.74 -2.69 2.70
N THR A 80 -6.05 -2.51 2.86
CA THR A 80 -6.93 -3.49 3.51
C THR A 80 -6.98 -4.81 2.74
N GLU A 81 -7.09 -4.77 1.42
CA GLU A 81 -7.06 -6.00 0.60
C GLU A 81 -5.75 -6.77 0.76
N ILE A 82 -4.62 -6.08 0.84
CA ILE A 82 -3.30 -6.70 1.11
C ILE A 82 -3.26 -7.28 2.54
N ILE A 83 -3.80 -6.58 3.54
CA ILE A 83 -3.88 -7.09 4.92
C ILE A 83 -4.68 -8.40 4.95
N ASP A 84 -5.80 -8.46 4.24
CA ASP A 84 -6.62 -9.68 4.18
C ASP A 84 -5.85 -10.85 3.54
N GLN A 85 -5.05 -10.57 2.50
CA GLN A 85 -4.18 -11.57 1.89
C GLN A 85 -3.09 -12.07 2.85
N ILE A 86 -2.43 -11.16 3.58
CA ILE A 86 -1.42 -11.50 4.59
C ILE A 86 -2.04 -12.34 5.72
N ASN A 87 -3.21 -11.94 6.22
CA ASN A 87 -3.93 -12.67 7.26
C ASN A 87 -4.34 -14.08 6.82
N ALA A 88 -4.62 -14.28 5.54
CA ALA A 88 -4.89 -15.60 4.98
C ALA A 88 -3.62 -16.49 4.88
N MET A 89 -2.43 -15.93 5.11
CA MET A 89 -1.18 -16.71 5.24
C MET A 89 -0.94 -17.23 6.65
N GLY A 90 -1.40 -16.48 7.66
CA GLY A 90 -1.28 -16.78 9.09
C GLY A 90 -2.15 -17.95 9.55
#